data_AF-A0A1C5J5P5-F1
#
_entry.id   AF-A0A1C5J5P5-F1
#
_cell.length_a   1.000
_cell.length_b   1.000
_cell.length_c   1.000
_cell.angle_alpha   90.00
_cell.angle_beta   90.00
_cell.angle_gamma   90.00
#
_symmetry.space_group_name_H-M   'P 1'
#
loop_
_entity.id
_entity.type
_entity.pdbx_description
1 polymer ?
#
loop_
_entity_poly.entity_id
_entity_poly.type
_entity_poly.pdbx_seq_one_letter_code
_entity_poly.pdbx_strand_id
1 'polypeptide(L)'
;MRHLELTARLLLALVFLAAVVGKLRTRSDFADFVATVGRFGVPARWTRPVARAAVAAEAAVVVLLVTPGAAPAGSALAVALLGVLTAALVAALRRGERPACRCFGAGDTPIGRRHVLRNLALGAVALLGLAAGLNGGGGSPSSSAAVLLAAGVALPLAAVVVRLDDLVALFAPAPSRPTRPAGRP
;
A
#
# COMPACT_ATOMS: atom_id res chain seq x y z
N MET A 1 -1.81 17.57 17.95
CA MET A 1 -2.66 16.71 17.08
C MET A 1 -2.52 17.03 15.58
N ARG A 2 -2.49 18.31 15.19
CA ARG A 2 -2.36 18.73 13.78
C ARG A 2 -1.13 18.23 13.01
N HIS A 3 0.06 18.23 13.63
CA HIS A 3 1.26 17.70 12.98
C HIS A 3 1.15 16.19 12.69
N LEU A 4 0.49 15.44 13.58
CA LEU A 4 0.27 14.00 13.41
C LEU A 4 -0.67 13.72 12.23
N GLU A 5 -1.78 14.46 12.17
CA GLU A 5 -2.74 14.41 11.06
C GLU A 5 -2.08 14.71 9.70
N LEU A 6 -1.29 15.79 9.64
CA LEU A 6 -0.64 16.21 8.40
C LEU A 6 0.44 15.20 7.95
N THR A 7 1.22 14.67 8.90
CA THR A 7 2.20 13.61 8.63
C THR A 7 1.52 12.33 8.15
N ALA A 8 0.43 11.90 8.80
CA ALA A 8 -0.34 10.73 8.39
C ALA A 8 -0.94 10.89 6.99
N ARG A 9 -1.49 12.06 6.67
CA ARG A 9 -2.02 12.38 5.34
C ARG A 9 -0.96 12.31 4.25
N LEU A 10 0.18 12.96 4.48
CA LEU A 10 1.29 12.95 3.52
C LEU A 10 1.83 11.53 3.31
N LEU A 11 2.04 10.78 4.39
CA LEU A 11 2.51 9.40 4.32
C LEU A 11 1.54 8.51 3.52
N LEU A 12 0.25 8.57 3.84
CA LEU A 12 -0.77 7.78 3.13
C LEU A 12 -0.89 8.22 1.67
N ALA A 13 -0.95 9.52 1.39
CA ALA A 13 -1.03 10.03 0.02
C ALA A 13 0.17 9.56 -0.82
N LEU A 14 1.39 9.61 -0.29
CA LEU A 14 2.59 9.14 -0.97
C LEU A 14 2.57 7.63 -1.23
N VAL A 15 2.18 6.83 -0.24
CA VAL A 15 2.11 5.36 -0.38
C VAL A 15 1.04 4.95 -1.39
N PHE A 16 -0.14 5.54 -1.33
CA PHE A 16 -1.22 5.26 -2.28
C PHE A 16 -0.89 5.79 -3.68
N LEU A 17 -0.26 6.96 -3.80
CA LEU A 17 0.21 7.49 -5.08
C LEU A 17 1.23 6.55 -5.72
N ALA A 18 2.21 6.07 -4.95
CA ALA A 18 3.17 5.07 -5.43
C ALA A 18 2.46 3.78 -5.88
N ALA A 19 1.42 3.35 -5.17
CA ALA A 19 0.62 2.18 -5.54
C ALA A 19 -0.15 2.37 -6.86
N VAL A 20 -0.72 3.56 -7.10
CA VAL A 20 -1.44 3.89 -8.34
C VAL A 20 -0.45 3.98 -9.50
N VAL A 21 0.64 4.75 -9.32
CA VAL A 21 1.68 4.90 -10.34
C VAL A 21 2.26 3.54 -10.70
N GLY A 22 2.58 2.70 -9.72
CA GLY A 22 3.11 1.35 -9.95
C GLY A 22 2.16 0.39 -10.69
N LYS A 23 0.85 0.64 -10.67
CA LYS A 23 -0.15 -0.16 -11.41
C LYS A 23 -0.47 0.40 -12.80
N LEU A 24 -0.28 1.71 -12.98
CA LEU A 24 -0.62 2.41 -14.22
C LEU A 24 0.60 2.78 -15.08
N ARG A 25 1.82 2.52 -14.59
CA ARG A 25 3.06 2.87 -15.29
C ARG A 25 3.16 2.23 -16.67
N THR A 26 2.80 0.96 -16.79
CA THR A 26 2.74 0.26 -18.08
C THR A 26 1.49 -0.60 -18.20
N ARG A 27 1.11 -0.97 -19.44
CA ARG A 27 0.00 -1.90 -19.68
C ARG A 27 0.28 -3.29 -19.09
N SER A 28 1.54 -3.72 -19.07
CA SER A 28 1.97 -4.97 -18.45
C SER A 28 1.77 -4.93 -16.93
N ASP A 29 2.11 -3.82 -16.26
CA ASP A 29 1.92 -3.71 -14.80
C ASP A 29 0.44 -3.86 -14.41
N PHE A 30 -0.46 -3.25 -15.19
CA PHE A 30 -1.89 -3.39 -14.96
C PHE A 30 -2.39 -4.82 -15.25
N ALA A 31 -1.92 -5.44 -16.34
CA ALA A 31 -2.26 -6.82 -16.65
C ALA A 31 -1.80 -7.80 -15.56
N ASP A 32 -0.62 -7.60 -15.01
CA ASP A 32 -0.09 -8.41 -13.91
C ASP A 32 -0.88 -8.20 -12.60
N PHE A 33 -1.32 -6.97 -12.35
CA PHE A 33 -2.23 -6.69 -11.23
C PHE A 33 -3.57 -7.42 -11.41
N VAL A 34 -4.15 -7.38 -12.61
CA VAL A 34 -5.39 -8.13 -12.93
C VAL A 34 -5.20 -9.65 -12.72
N ALA A 35 -4.05 -10.20 -13.13
CA ALA A 35 -3.73 -11.62 -12.91
C ALA A 35 -3.63 -11.94 -11.41
N THR A 36 -3.04 -11.04 -10.63
CA THR A 36 -2.95 -11.15 -9.17
C THR A 36 -4.33 -11.15 -8.52
N VAL A 37 -5.24 -10.26 -8.94
CA VAL A 37 -6.64 -10.23 -8.48
C VAL A 37 -7.34 -11.56 -8.73
N GLY A 38 -7.12 -12.20 -9.88
CA GLY A 38 -7.66 -13.53 -10.17
C GLY A 38 -7.18 -14.61 -9.19
N ARG A 39 -5.91 -14.55 -8.77
CA ARG A 39 -5.33 -15.49 -7.79
C ARG A 39 -5.89 -15.32 -6.37
N PHE A 40 -6.56 -14.21 -6.07
CA PHE A 40 -7.26 -14.03 -4.80
C PHE A 40 -8.64 -14.70 -4.75
N GLY A 41 -9.04 -15.42 -5.81
CA GLY A 41 -10.32 -16.12 -5.90
C GLY A 41 -11.43 -15.31 -6.57
N VAL A 42 -11.09 -14.20 -7.23
CA VAL A 42 -12.06 -13.40 -8.00
C VAL A 42 -12.33 -14.10 -9.34
N PRO A 43 -13.60 -14.37 -9.71
CA PRO A 43 -13.93 -14.99 -11.00
C PRO A 43 -13.38 -14.18 -12.17
N ALA A 44 -12.93 -14.84 -13.24
CA ALA A 44 -12.29 -14.20 -14.40
C ALA A 44 -13.10 -13.04 -15.01
N ARG A 45 -14.44 -13.13 -15.00
CA ARG A 45 -15.35 -12.07 -15.46
C ARG A 45 -15.28 -10.77 -14.64
N TRP A 46 -14.88 -10.88 -13.37
CA TRP A 46 -14.84 -9.77 -12.40
C TRP A 46 -13.42 -9.26 -12.13
N THR A 47 -12.36 -9.97 -12.52
CA THR A 47 -10.97 -9.57 -12.21
C THR A 47 -10.62 -8.19 -12.75
N ARG A 48 -10.94 -7.89 -14.01
CA ARG A 48 -10.70 -6.57 -14.62
C ARG A 48 -11.55 -5.46 -13.98
N PRO A 49 -12.88 -5.60 -13.81
CA PRO A 49 -13.68 -4.64 -13.06
C PRO A 49 -13.15 -4.36 -11.66
N VAL A 50 -12.85 -5.41 -10.88
CA VAL A 50 -12.34 -5.29 -9.50
C VAL A 50 -10.97 -4.62 -9.49
N ALA A 51 -10.07 -4.94 -10.42
CA ALA A 51 -8.79 -4.28 -10.55
C ALA A 51 -8.94 -2.79 -10.86
N ARG A 52 -9.82 -2.41 -11.78
CA ARG A 52 -10.11 -0.99 -12.09
C ARG A 52 -10.71 -0.27 -10.89
N ALA A 53 -11.66 -0.90 -10.20
CA ALA A 53 -12.28 -0.34 -9.00
C ALA A 53 -11.25 -0.13 -7.89
N ALA A 54 -10.31 -1.06 -7.71
CA ALA A 54 -9.23 -0.92 -6.74
C ALA A 54 -8.31 0.27 -7.08
N VAL A 55 -7.87 0.42 -8.33
CA VAL A 55 -7.04 1.56 -8.76
C VAL A 55 -7.81 2.88 -8.61
N ALA A 56 -9.10 2.90 -8.97
CA ALA A 56 -9.94 4.08 -8.81
C ALA A 56 -10.10 4.47 -7.34
N ALA A 57 -10.29 3.48 -6.44
CA ALA A 57 -10.36 3.73 -5.01
C ALA A 57 -9.02 4.22 -4.45
N GLU A 58 -7.90 3.69 -4.89
CA GLU A 58 -6.57 4.17 -4.51
C GLU A 58 -6.33 5.62 -4.95
N ALA A 59 -6.71 5.96 -6.18
CA ALA A 59 -6.63 7.33 -6.69
C ALA A 59 -7.56 8.28 -5.92
N ALA A 60 -8.78 7.83 -5.60
CA ALA A 60 -9.73 8.60 -4.80
C ALA A 60 -9.18 8.89 -3.40
N VAL A 61 -8.48 7.94 -2.76
CA VAL A 61 -7.79 8.19 -1.49
C VAL A 61 -6.78 9.32 -1.62
N VAL A 62 -5.93 9.30 -2.66
CA VAL A 62 -4.93 10.37 -2.88
C VAL A 62 -5.62 11.72 -3.05
N VAL A 63 -6.64 11.80 -3.90
CA VAL A 63 -7.37 13.06 -4.15
C VAL A 63 -8.01 13.57 -2.86
N LEU A 64 -8.77 12.73 -2.15
CA LEU A 64 -9.48 13.11 -0.92
C LEU A 64 -8.53 13.54 0.20
N LEU A 65 -7.34 12.93 0.31
CA LEU A 65 -6.35 13.31 1.32
C LEU A 65 -5.67 14.66 1.03
N VAL A 66 -5.56 15.04 -0.24
CA VAL A 66 -4.95 16.32 -0.66
C VAL A 66 -5.99 17.45 -0.70
N THR A 67 -7.26 17.13 -0.98
CA THR A 67 -8.35 18.12 -1.00
C THR A 67 -8.66 18.64 0.42
N PRO A 68 -8.54 19.96 0.66
CA PRO A 68 -8.93 20.56 1.93
C PRO A 68 -10.40 20.25 2.27
N GLY A 69 -10.67 19.84 3.51
CA GLY A 69 -12.02 19.50 3.98
C GLY A 69 -12.51 18.07 3.65
N ALA A 70 -11.92 17.40 2.66
CA ALA A 70 -12.29 16.02 2.30
C ALA A 70 -11.43 14.95 3.00
N ALA A 71 -10.42 15.39 3.75
CA ALA A 71 -9.40 14.50 4.27
C ALA A 71 -9.88 13.46 5.32
N PRO A 72 -10.91 13.71 6.17
CA PRO A 72 -11.50 12.64 6.97
C PRO A 72 -12.10 11.53 6.11
N ALA A 73 -12.78 11.88 5.01
CA ALA A 73 -13.31 10.90 4.06
C ALA A 73 -12.18 10.13 3.36
N GLY A 74 -11.08 10.82 3.00
CA GLY A 74 -9.87 10.18 2.48
C GLY A 74 -9.23 9.20 3.46
N SER A 75 -9.12 9.56 4.73
CA SER A 75 -8.61 8.67 5.78
C SER A 75 -9.54 7.48 6.03
N ALA A 76 -10.85 7.67 6.05
CA ALA A 76 -11.82 6.58 6.18
C ALA A 76 -11.75 5.61 5.01
N LEU A 77 -11.66 6.13 3.77
CA LEU A 77 -11.50 5.31 2.57
C LEU A 77 -10.17 4.55 2.59
N ALA A 78 -9.08 5.19 3.05
CA ALA A 78 -7.79 4.53 3.23
C ALA A 78 -7.88 3.36 4.22
N VAL A 79 -8.51 3.57 5.39
CA VAL A 79 -8.75 2.50 6.38
C VAL A 79 -9.54 1.36 5.75
N ALA A 80 -10.63 1.66 5.04
CA ALA A 80 -11.46 0.65 4.40
C ALA A 80 -10.65 -0.17 3.37
N LEU A 81 -9.89 0.51 2.50
CA LEU A 81 -9.10 -0.17 1.48
C LEU A 81 -7.99 -1.03 2.11
N LEU A 82 -7.27 -0.50 3.10
CA LEU A 82 -6.25 -1.26 3.83
C LEU A 82 -6.89 -2.45 4.57
N GLY A 83 -8.09 -2.31 5.13
CA GLY A 83 -8.84 -3.40 5.74
C GLY A 83 -9.14 -4.53 4.74
N VAL A 84 -9.70 -4.19 3.58
CA VAL A 84 -10.01 -5.16 2.51
C VAL A 84 -8.75 -5.86 2.01
N LEU A 85 -7.67 -5.11 1.77
CA LEU A 85 -6.38 -5.67 1.36
C LEU A 85 -5.81 -6.61 2.43
N THR A 86 -5.90 -6.23 3.71
CA THR A 86 -5.45 -7.08 4.82
C THR A 86 -6.23 -8.39 4.85
N ALA A 87 -7.56 -8.32 4.71
CA ALA A 87 -8.42 -9.50 4.69
C ALA A 87 -8.09 -10.42 3.51
N ALA A 88 -7.86 -9.87 2.32
CA ALA A 88 -7.46 -10.63 1.14
C ALA A 88 -6.11 -11.33 1.33
N LEU A 89 -5.11 -10.63 1.89
CA LEU A 89 -3.81 -11.21 2.22
C LEU A 89 -3.92 -12.35 3.25
N VAL A 90 -4.69 -12.13 4.33
CA VAL A 90 -4.92 -13.14 5.36
C VAL A 90 -5.66 -14.35 4.80
N ALA A 91 -6.66 -14.14 3.95
CA ALA A 91 -7.40 -15.23 3.31
C ALA A 91 -6.50 -16.07 2.38
N ALA A 92 -5.66 -15.44 1.57
CA ALA A 92 -4.68 -16.15 0.74
C ALA A 92 -3.70 -16.97 1.59
N LEU A 93 -3.15 -16.38 2.66
CA LEU A 93 -2.26 -17.07 3.59
C LEU A 93 -2.93 -18.26 4.28
N ARG A 94 -4.22 -18.14 4.65
CA ARG A 94 -4.99 -19.23 5.25
C ARG A 94 -5.26 -20.38 4.26
N ARG A 95 -5.36 -20.08 2.96
CA ARG A 95 -5.45 -21.07 1.89
C ARG A 95 -4.10 -21.72 1.54
N GLY A 96 -3.02 -21.29 2.19
CA GLY A 96 -1.66 -21.75 1.87
C GLY A 96 -1.10 -21.14 0.57
N GLU A 97 -1.85 -20.24 -0.06
CA GLU A 97 -1.45 -19.57 -1.30
C GLU A 97 -0.51 -18.41 -0.98
N ARG A 98 0.63 -18.35 -1.68
CA ARG A 98 1.58 -17.23 -1.58
C ARG A 98 1.78 -16.56 -2.94
N PRO A 99 0.74 -15.98 -3.56
CA PRO A 99 0.91 -15.25 -4.81
C PRO A 99 1.86 -14.07 -4.59
N ALA A 100 2.47 -13.58 -5.66
CA ALA A 100 3.30 -12.37 -5.59
C ALA A 100 2.46 -11.16 -5.15
N CYS A 101 2.97 -10.38 -4.20
CA CYS A 101 2.27 -9.20 -3.69
C CYS A 101 2.50 -7.99 -4.61
N ARG A 102 1.60 -7.77 -5.57
CA ARG A 102 1.64 -6.59 -6.47
C ARG A 102 0.79 -5.41 -5.99
N CYS A 103 0.35 -5.43 -4.73
CA CYS A 103 -0.55 -4.41 -4.16
C CYS A 103 0.04 -2.98 -4.15
N PHE A 104 1.37 -2.82 -4.21
CA PHE A 104 2.05 -1.52 -4.27
C PHE A 104 2.85 -1.31 -5.56
N GLY A 105 2.56 -2.10 -6.61
CA GLY A 105 3.32 -2.10 -7.87
C GLY A 105 4.58 -2.98 -7.82
N ALA A 106 4.93 -3.57 -8.95
CA ALA A 106 6.16 -4.31 -9.29
C ALA A 106 6.75 -5.33 -8.28
N GLY A 107 6.05 -5.71 -7.20
CA GLY A 107 6.52 -6.70 -6.24
C GLY A 107 6.37 -8.13 -6.75
N ASP A 108 7.50 -8.82 -6.99
CA ASP A 108 7.54 -10.25 -7.33
C ASP A 108 7.72 -11.16 -6.12
N THR A 109 7.79 -10.58 -4.91
CA THR A 109 8.01 -11.36 -3.69
C THR A 109 6.71 -12.06 -3.25
N PRO A 110 6.79 -13.34 -2.85
CA PRO A 110 5.63 -14.06 -2.31
C PRO A 110 5.07 -13.37 -1.07
N ILE A 111 3.74 -13.37 -0.96
CA ILE A 111 3.05 -12.83 0.22
C ILE A 111 3.52 -13.56 1.49
N GLY A 112 4.00 -12.78 2.46
CA GLY A 112 4.29 -13.22 3.81
C GLY A 112 3.66 -12.34 4.90
N ARG A 113 3.84 -12.75 6.16
CA ARG A 113 3.37 -12.03 7.37
C ARG A 113 3.77 -10.56 7.42
N ARG A 114 4.91 -10.21 6.81
CA ARG A 114 5.41 -8.82 6.72
C ARG A 114 4.44 -7.87 6.01
N HIS A 115 3.75 -8.31 4.96
CA HIS A 115 2.81 -7.42 4.25
C HIS A 115 1.57 -7.16 5.08
N VAL A 116 1.12 -8.16 5.86
CA VAL A 116 0.01 -7.99 6.81
C VAL A 116 0.39 -6.95 7.88
N LEU A 117 1.58 -7.07 8.47
CA LEU A 117 2.08 -6.11 9.45
C LEU A 117 2.22 -4.69 8.87
N ARG A 118 2.78 -4.56 7.65
CA ARG A 118 2.86 -3.27 6.94
C ARG A 118 1.47 -2.64 6.78
N ASN A 119 0.49 -3.43 6.34
CA ASN A 119 -0.85 -2.93 6.07
C ASN A 119 -1.60 -2.54 7.36
N LEU A 120 -1.39 -3.31 8.44
CA LEU A 120 -1.91 -2.97 9.78
C LEU A 120 -1.27 -1.69 10.33
N ALA A 121 0.04 -1.51 10.16
CA ALA A 121 0.73 -0.29 10.58
C ALA A 121 0.22 0.94 9.82
N LEU A 122 0.03 0.83 8.50
CA LEU A 122 -0.60 1.89 7.69
C LEU A 122 -2.05 2.13 8.11
N GLY A 123 -2.80 1.08 8.45
CA GLY A 123 -4.16 1.19 8.97
C GLY A 123 -4.22 1.95 10.30
N ALA A 124 -3.28 1.67 11.21
CA ALA A 124 -3.16 2.40 12.47
C ALA A 124 -2.83 3.88 12.24
N VAL A 125 -1.92 4.20 11.32
CA VAL A 125 -1.63 5.58 10.92
C VAL A 125 -2.87 6.28 10.35
N ALA A 126 -3.65 5.59 9.51
CA ALA A 126 -4.88 6.13 8.95
C ALA A 126 -5.96 6.38 10.01
N LEU A 127 -6.11 5.48 10.97
CA LEU A 127 -7.01 5.65 12.12
C LEU A 127 -6.57 6.82 13.03
N LEU A 128 -5.27 6.93 13.32
CA LEU A 128 -4.72 8.05 14.09
C LEU A 128 -4.92 9.39 13.37
N GLY A 129 -4.70 9.43 12.05
CA GLY A 129 -4.95 10.60 11.23
C GLY A 129 -6.43 10.99 11.20
N LEU A 130 -7.33 10.00 11.09
CA LEU A 130 -8.78 10.22 11.15
C LEU A 130 -9.20 10.76 12.51
N ALA A 131 -8.77 10.12 13.60
CA ALA A 131 -9.07 10.55 14.96
C ALA A 131 -8.54 11.97 15.23
N ALA A 132 -7.32 12.28 14.80
CA ALA A 132 -6.77 13.62 14.93
C ALA A 132 -7.57 14.67 14.13
N GLY A 133 -8.03 14.33 12.91
CA GLY A 133 -8.83 15.22 12.07
C GLY A 133 -10.27 15.43 12.56
N LEU A 134 -10.88 14.43 13.20
CA LEU A 134 -12.22 14.57 13.80
C LEU A 134 -12.20 15.41 15.09
N ASN A 135 -11.10 15.35 15.85
CA ASN A 135 -10.91 16.13 17.08
C ASN A 135 -10.30 17.53 16.84
N GLY A 136 -9.68 17.74 15.67
CA GLY A 136 -9.05 19.01 15.27
C GLY A 136 -10.02 19.91 14.50
N GLY A 137 -11.00 20.50 15.19
CA GLY A 137 -11.94 21.44 14.58
C GLY A 137 -11.25 22.58 13.83
N GLY A 138 -11.55 22.71 12.52
CA GLY A 138 -11.56 23.95 11.72
C GLY A 138 -10.44 25.00 11.87
N GLY A 139 -9.20 24.66 12.20
CA GLY A 139 -8.16 25.64 12.50
C GLY A 139 -7.32 26.12 11.31
N SER A 140 -6.97 27.42 11.31
CA SER A 140 -6.06 28.22 10.44
C SER A 140 -5.00 27.48 9.63
N PRO A 141 -4.59 27.94 8.42
CA PRO A 141 -3.60 27.26 7.57
C PRO A 141 -2.32 26.86 8.32
N SER A 142 -1.82 25.64 8.04
CA SER A 142 -0.60 25.12 8.67
C SER A 142 0.60 25.97 8.26
N SER A 143 1.48 26.34 9.21
CA SER A 143 2.72 27.05 8.89
C SER A 143 3.59 26.20 7.95
N SER A 144 4.35 26.86 7.06
CA SER A 144 5.27 26.19 6.13
C SER A 144 6.28 25.29 6.86
N ALA A 145 6.73 25.68 8.06
CA ALA A 145 7.57 24.86 8.92
C ALA A 145 6.91 23.54 9.35
N ALA A 146 5.61 23.56 9.66
CA ALA A 146 4.86 22.35 10.04
C ALA A 146 4.74 21.36 8.88
N VAL A 147 4.60 21.88 7.65
CA VAL A 147 4.55 21.06 6.43
C VAL A 147 5.91 20.44 6.14
N LEU A 148 7.00 21.21 6.26
CA LEU A 148 8.36 20.72 6.06
C LEU A 148 8.75 19.62 7.05
N LEU A 149 8.41 19.78 8.33
CA LEU A 149 8.66 18.75 9.35
C LEU A 149 7.86 17.48 9.08
N ALA A 150 6.57 17.61 8.74
CA ALA A 150 5.72 16.46 8.42
C ALA A 150 6.21 15.74 7.15
N ALA A 151 6.61 16.49 6.12
CA ALA A 151 7.19 15.92 4.90
C ALA A 151 8.53 15.21 5.20
N GLY A 152 9.39 15.82 6.02
CA GLY A 152 10.67 15.24 6.43
C GLY A 152 10.55 13.90 7.17
N VAL A 153 9.42 13.65 7.84
CA VAL A 153 9.13 12.35 8.46
C VAL A 153 8.36 11.42 7.51
N ALA A 154 7.35 11.94 6.80
CA ALA A 154 6.48 11.14 5.95
C ALA A 154 7.19 10.55 4.72
N LEU A 155 8.09 11.31 4.07
CA LEU A 155 8.84 10.85 2.90
C LEU A 155 9.73 9.62 3.19
N PRO A 156 10.63 9.64 4.20
CA PRO A 156 11.46 8.48 4.49
C PRO A 156 10.62 7.29 4.96
N LEU A 157 9.56 7.50 5.76
CA LEU A 157 8.65 6.40 6.12
C LEU A 157 7.95 5.83 4.89
N ALA A 158 7.45 6.66 3.97
CA ALA A 158 6.81 6.21 2.74
C ALA A 158 7.81 5.42 1.88
N ALA A 159 9.04 5.91 1.75
CA ALA A 159 10.10 5.24 1.01
C ALA A 159 10.42 3.86 1.62
N VAL A 160 10.60 3.78 2.93
CA VAL A 160 10.83 2.51 3.65
C VAL A 160 9.64 1.56 3.47
N VAL A 161 8.42 2.05 3.58
CA VAL A 161 7.20 1.25 3.44
C VAL A 161 7.07 0.71 2.02
N VAL A 162 7.28 1.55 0.99
CA VAL A 162 7.18 1.17 -0.42
C VAL A 162 8.30 0.22 -0.82
N ARG A 163 9.52 0.48 -0.33
CA ARG A 163 10.74 -0.30 -0.64
C ARG A 163 11.04 -1.40 0.38
N LEU A 164 10.12 -1.69 1.29
CA LEU A 164 10.36 -2.67 2.36
C LEU A 164 10.74 -4.04 1.78
N ASP A 165 10.09 -4.44 0.69
CA ASP A 165 10.37 -5.70 0.01
C ASP A 165 11.74 -5.70 -0.69
N ASP A 166 12.16 -4.58 -1.30
CA ASP A 166 13.49 -4.42 -1.91
C ASP A 166 14.59 -4.42 -0.84
N LEU A 167 14.37 -3.74 0.28
CA LEU A 167 15.29 -3.70 1.43
C LEU A 167 15.43 -5.08 2.05
N VAL A 168 14.33 -5.80 2.28
CA VAL A 168 14.38 -7.15 2.82
C VAL A 168 15.05 -8.11 1.84
N ALA A 169 14.84 -7.98 0.53
CA ALA A 169 15.54 -8.77 -0.48
C ALA A 169 17.05 -8.53 -0.47
N LEU A 170 17.50 -7.29 -0.20
CA LEU A 170 18.91 -6.95 -0.10
C LEU A 170 19.61 -7.63 1.09
N PHE A 171 18.89 -7.83 2.19
CA PHE A 171 19.40 -8.46 3.41
C PHE A 171 19.03 -9.95 3.54
N ALA A 172 18.18 -10.48 2.65
CA ALA A 172 17.82 -11.89 2.64
C ALA A 172 19.00 -12.73 2.11
N PRO A 173 19.38 -13.83 2.78
CA PRO A 173 20.40 -14.74 2.28
C PRO A 173 20.05 -15.22 0.87
N ALA A 174 21.01 -15.15 -0.06
CA ALA A 174 20.84 -15.64 -1.42
C ALA A 174 20.39 -17.12 -1.38
N PRO A 175 19.37 -17.53 -2.15
CA PRO A 175 18.96 -18.93 -2.22
C PRO A 175 20.16 -19.78 -2.66
N SER A 176 20.51 -20.79 -1.87
CA SER A 176 21.51 -21.78 -2.25
C SER A 176 21.06 -22.46 -3.54
N ARG A 177 21.81 -22.22 -4.62
CA ARG A 177 21.57 -22.78 -5.97
C ARG A 177 21.51 -24.31 -5.84
N PRO A 178 20.47 -24.99 -6.35
CA PRO A 178 20.46 -26.44 -6.39
C PRO A 178 21.66 -26.91 -7.23
N THR A 179 22.56 -27.68 -6.62
CA THR A 179 23.65 -28.35 -7.32
C THR A 179 23.02 -29.26 -8.37
N ARG A 180 23.16 -28.89 -9.64
CA ARG A 180 22.75 -29.76 -10.76
C ARG A 180 23.53 -31.07 -10.61
N PRO A 181 22.89 -32.24 -10.49
CA PRO A 181 23.61 -33.49 -10.38
C PRO A 181 24.47 -33.62 -11.64
N ALA A 182 25.78 -33.76 -11.44
CA ALA A 182 26.73 -34.01 -12.52
C ALA A 182 26.23 -35.24 -13.28
N GLY A 183 25.89 -35.04 -14.56
CA GLY A 183 25.58 -36.14 -15.45
C GLY A 183 26.72 -37.15 -15.39
N ARG A 184 26.41 -38.39 -15.03
CA ARG A 184 27.34 -39.51 -15.15
C ARG A 184 27.60 -39.79 -16.64
N PRO A 185 28.82 -40.25 -16.97
CA PRO A 185 29.29 -40.44 -18.35
C PRO A 185 28.51 -41.50 -19.11
#